data_AF-A0A6N2U5C9-F1
#
_entry.id   AF-A0A6N2U5C9-F1
#
_cell.length_a   1.000
_cell.length_b   1.000
_cell.length_c   1.000
_cell.angle_alpha   90.00
_cell.angle_beta   90.00
_cell.angle_gamma   90.00
#
_symmetry.space_group_name_H-M   'P 1'
#
loop_
_entity.id
_entity.type
_entity.pdbx_description
1 polymer ?
#
loop_
_entity_poly.entity_id
_entity_poly.type
_entity_poly.pdbx_seq_one_letter_code
_entity_poly.pdbx_strand_id
1 'polypeptide(L)'
;MAGIPASSVKLSIPADSLRKLPEGAVYRGKSGQANLTVGSDDSGNIVAEASCDSLQQLVLWYEEELARIRSETKSEISNDVQTVEKRPPNRMRTFITGVLAGLLAGVLLTIKLYKR
;
A
#
# COMPACT_ATOMS: atom_id res chain seq x y z
N MET A 1 -7.32 10.49 13.80
CA MET A 1 -7.86 10.41 12.43
C MET A 1 -8.37 11.79 12.06
N ALA A 2 -7.70 12.48 11.14
CA ALA A 2 -8.27 13.68 10.56
C ALA A 2 -9.50 13.24 9.75
N GLY A 3 -10.68 13.72 10.14
CA GLY A 3 -11.93 13.39 9.43
C GLY A 3 -11.85 13.85 7.98
N ILE A 4 -12.59 13.18 7.09
CA ILE A 4 -12.66 13.57 5.69
C ILE A 4 -13.18 15.01 5.64
N PRO A 5 -12.46 15.96 5.00
CA PRO A 5 -12.88 17.35 4.99
C PRO A 5 -14.20 17.49 4.25
N ALA A 6 -15.16 18.19 4.88
CA ALA A 6 -16.44 18.47 4.25
C ALA A 6 -16.22 19.29 2.97
N SER A 7 -16.59 18.72 1.81
CA SER A 7 -16.65 19.44 0.54
C SER A 7 -18.10 19.84 0.24
N SER A 8 -18.31 21.09 -0.14
CA SER A 8 -19.63 21.60 -0.54
C SER A 8 -19.50 22.52 -1.75
N VAL A 9 -20.51 22.49 -2.61
CA VAL A 9 -20.59 23.32 -3.82
C VAL A 9 -21.94 24.01 -3.86
N LYS A 10 -21.93 25.30 -4.24
CA LYS A 10 -23.14 26.11 -4.41
C LYS A 10 -23.10 26.77 -5.78
N LEU A 11 -24.16 26.60 -6.55
CA LEU A 11 -24.40 27.34 -7.78
C LEU A 11 -25.51 28.36 -7.54
N SER A 12 -25.29 29.60 -7.95
CA SER A 12 -26.30 30.65 -7.95
C SER A 12 -26.62 30.97 -9.41
N ILE A 13 -27.74 30.46 -9.90
CA ILE A 13 -28.13 30.58 -11.31
C ILE A 13 -29.46 31.36 -11.36
N PRO A 14 -29.57 32.43 -12.16
CA PRO A 14 -30.83 33.10 -12.40
C PRO A 14 -31.83 32.13 -13.05
N ALA A 15 -33.09 32.15 -12.60
CA ALA A 15 -34.12 31.24 -13.11
C ALA A 15 -34.32 31.37 -14.64
N ASP A 16 -34.21 32.59 -15.17
CA ASP A 16 -34.32 32.86 -16.61
C ASP A 16 -33.15 32.29 -17.42
N SER A 17 -31.98 32.12 -16.80
CA SER A 17 -30.79 31.58 -17.47
C SER A 17 -30.88 30.07 -17.67
N LEU A 18 -31.51 29.34 -16.73
CA LEU A 18 -31.74 27.90 -16.88
C LEU A 18 -32.67 27.57 -18.04
N ARG A 19 -33.72 28.38 -18.24
CA ARG A 19 -34.68 28.21 -19.34
C ARG A 19 -34.10 28.54 -20.71
N LYS A 20 -33.02 29.32 -20.77
CA LYS A 20 -32.33 29.73 -22.00
C LYS A 20 -31.12 28.86 -22.32
N LEU A 21 -30.88 27.80 -21.53
CA LEU A 21 -29.82 26.85 -21.84
C LEU A 21 -30.12 26.16 -23.18
N PRO A 22 -29.15 26.13 -24.12
CA PRO A 22 -29.29 25.30 -25.30
C PRO A 22 -29.27 23.81 -24.93
N GLU A 23 -29.82 22.98 -25.80
CA GLU A 23 -29.89 21.53 -25.63
C GLU A 23 -28.48 20.95 -25.40
N GLY A 24 -28.34 20.10 -24.36
CA GLY A 24 -27.07 19.52 -23.95
C GLY A 24 -26.13 20.44 -23.14
N ALA A 25 -26.48 21.72 -22.92
CA ALA A 25 -25.69 22.59 -22.05
C ALA A 25 -26.10 22.46 -20.57
N VAL A 26 -25.12 22.52 -19.68
CA VAL A 26 -25.31 22.43 -18.23
C VAL A 26 -24.46 23.46 -17.51
N TYR A 27 -24.99 24.02 -16.42
CA TYR A 27 -24.18 24.70 -15.42
C TYR A 27 -23.43 23.67 -14.59
N ARG A 28 -22.15 23.92 -14.33
CA ARG A 28 -21.30 23.03 -13.54
C ARG A 28 -20.64 23.82 -12.43
N GLY A 29 -20.68 23.29 -11.22
CA GLY A 29 -19.93 23.75 -10.06
C GLY A 29 -19.06 22.61 -9.55
N LYS A 30 -17.85 22.94 -9.11
CA LYS A 30 -16.95 22.02 -8.43
C LYS A 30 -16.26 22.72 -7.27
N SER A 31 -16.17 22.04 -6.14
CA SER A 31 -15.49 22.52 -4.93
C SER A 31 -14.96 21.31 -4.16
N GLY A 32 -13.63 21.15 -4.16
CA GLY A 32 -12.98 19.96 -3.60
C GLY A 32 -13.49 18.68 -4.27
N GLN A 33 -14.05 17.79 -3.46
CA GLN A 33 -14.64 16.52 -3.89
C GLN A 33 -16.11 16.65 -4.32
N ALA A 34 -16.75 17.79 -4.07
CA ALA A 34 -18.15 18.02 -4.41
C ALA A 34 -18.30 18.60 -5.83
N ASN A 35 -19.19 18.01 -6.61
CA ASN A 35 -19.58 18.45 -7.93
C ASN A 35 -21.11 18.61 -7.98
N LEU A 36 -21.58 19.59 -8.74
CA LEU A 36 -22.99 19.83 -9.02
C LEU A 36 -23.14 20.22 -10.49
N THR A 37 -24.03 19.55 -11.20
CA THR A 37 -24.46 19.92 -12.55
C THR A 37 -25.94 20.25 -12.52
N VAL A 38 -26.33 21.31 -13.22
CA VAL A 38 -27.73 21.76 -13.35
C VAL A 38 -28.01 22.09 -14.81
N GLY A 39 -29.00 21.44 -15.39
CA GLY A 39 -29.41 21.66 -16.78
C GLY A 39 -30.86 21.29 -17.01
N SER A 40 -31.23 21.13 -18.27
CA SER A 40 -32.56 20.71 -18.69
C SER A 40 -32.47 19.36 -19.42
N ASP A 41 -33.45 18.48 -19.21
CA ASP A 41 -33.60 17.26 -20.00
C ASP A 41 -34.38 17.52 -21.31
N ASP A 42 -34.45 16.50 -22.17
CA ASP A 42 -35.17 16.55 -23.46
C ASP A 42 -36.69 16.77 -23.29
N SER A 43 -37.21 16.57 -22.08
CA SER A 43 -38.62 16.80 -21.71
C SER A 43 -38.87 18.20 -21.14
N GLY A 44 -37.83 19.03 -21.02
CA GLY A 44 -37.90 20.39 -20.48
C GLY A 44 -37.92 20.49 -18.95
N ASN A 45 -37.63 19.40 -18.23
CA ASN A 45 -37.48 19.41 -16.78
C ASN A 45 -36.10 19.89 -16.38
N ILE A 46 -36.01 20.56 -15.24
CA ILE A 46 -34.71 20.94 -14.65
C ILE A 46 -34.13 19.72 -13.91
N VAL A 47 -32.93 19.31 -14.31
CA VAL A 47 -32.19 18.19 -13.70
C VAL A 47 -31.00 18.76 -12.95
N ALA A 48 -30.88 18.38 -11.67
CA ALA A 48 -29.73 18.71 -10.84
C ALA A 48 -29.08 17.43 -10.33
N GLU A 49 -27.82 17.21 -10.68
CA GLU A 49 -27.05 16.05 -10.26
C GLU A 49 -25.89 16.51 -9.36
N ALA A 50 -25.83 15.96 -8.16
CA ALA A 50 -24.80 16.27 -7.18
C ALA A 50 -24.02 15.01 -6.82
N SER A 51 -22.69 15.10 -6.81
CA SER A 51 -21.79 14.02 -6.43
C SER A 51 -20.75 14.53 -5.43
N CYS A 52 -20.37 13.73 -4.45
CA CYS A 52 -19.24 14.03 -3.56
C CYS A 52 -18.32 12.82 -3.48
N ASP A 53 -17.07 12.98 -3.90
CA ASP A 53 -16.10 11.89 -4.01
C ASP A 53 -15.29 11.66 -2.71
N SER A 54 -15.94 11.83 -1.56
CA SER A 54 -15.27 11.81 -0.25
C SER A 54 -14.92 10.40 0.25
N LEU A 55 -15.71 9.40 -0.13
CA LEU A 55 -15.46 8.00 0.23
C LEU A 55 -14.30 7.39 -0.56
N GLN A 56 -14.11 7.79 -1.82
CA GLN A 56 -13.07 7.22 -2.68
C GLN A 56 -11.67 7.63 -2.20
N GLN A 57 -11.51 8.86 -1.71
CA GLN A 57 -10.28 9.32 -1.05
C GLN A 57 -9.97 8.51 0.23
N LEU A 58 -11.01 8.16 1.00
CA LEU A 58 -10.83 7.36 2.22
C LEU A 58 -10.37 5.94 1.90
N VAL A 59 -10.94 5.31 0.87
CA VAL A 59 -10.54 3.98 0.40
C VAL A 59 -9.09 4.00 -0.08
N LEU A 60 -8.70 4.97 -0.92
CA LEU A 60 -7.33 5.11 -1.39
C LEU A 60 -6.33 5.24 -0.23
N TRP A 61 -6.67 6.03 0.79
CA TRP A 61 -5.83 6.17 1.98
C TRP A 61 -5.69 4.83 2.74
N TYR A 62 -6.79 4.10 2.95
CA TYR A 62 -6.72 2.80 3.62
C TYR A 62 -5.93 1.76 2.80
N GLU A 63 -6.04 1.78 1.47
CA GLU A 63 -5.29 0.88 0.59
C GLU A 63 -3.79 1.18 0.63
N GLU A 64 -3.38 2.44 0.59
CA GLU A 64 -1.98 2.85 0.74
C GLU A 64 -1.42 2.44 2.10
N GLU A 65 -2.18 2.66 3.18
CA GLU A 65 -1.75 2.31 4.53
C GLU A 65 -1.62 0.79 4.71
N LEU A 66 -2.55 0.01 4.15
CA LEU A 66 -2.46 -1.46 4.12
C LEU A 66 -1.26 -1.96 3.31
N ALA A 67 -0.96 -1.31 2.19
CA ALA A 67 0.20 -1.64 1.37
C ALA A 67 1.51 -1.35 2.11
N ARG A 68 1.58 -0.24 2.85
CA ARG A 68 2.72 0.13 3.69
C ARG A 68 2.95 -0.87 4.82
N ILE A 69 1.92 -1.19 5.61
CA ILE A 69 2.05 -2.15 6.71
C ILE A 69 2.53 -3.52 6.20
N ARG A 70 1.98 -3.98 5.06
CA ARG A 70 2.40 -5.24 4.44
C ARG A 70 3.84 -5.21 3.94
N SER A 71 4.29 -4.09 3.38
CA SER A 71 5.67 -3.99 2.89
C SER A 71 6.67 -3.93 4.07
N GLU A 72 6.34 -3.20 5.13
CA GLU A 72 7.12 -3.15 6.37
C GLU A 72 7.20 -4.55 7.00
N THR A 73 6.07 -5.24 7.19
CA THR A 73 6.02 -6.61 7.75
C THR A 73 6.81 -7.61 6.90
N LYS A 74 6.69 -7.57 5.56
CA LYS A 74 7.43 -8.45 4.66
C LYS A 74 8.94 -8.18 4.73
N SER A 75 9.32 -6.91 4.86
CA SER A 75 10.72 -6.53 5.02
C SER A 75 11.28 -7.01 6.36
N GLU A 76 10.53 -6.90 7.46
CA GLU A 76 10.94 -7.39 8.78
C GLU A 76 11.12 -8.91 8.78
N ILE A 77 10.16 -9.67 8.24
CA ILE A 77 10.28 -11.13 8.12
C ILE A 77 11.47 -11.51 7.22
N SER A 78 11.67 -10.82 6.11
CA SER A 78 12.80 -11.09 5.21
C SER A 78 14.15 -10.76 5.84
N ASN A 79 14.22 -9.71 6.65
CA ASN A 79 15.43 -9.35 7.39
C ASN A 79 15.67 -10.36 8.53
N ASP A 80 14.63 -10.81 9.23
CA ASP A 80 14.76 -11.80 10.31
C ASP A 80 15.16 -13.19 9.76
N VAL A 81 14.64 -13.58 8.59
CA VAL A 81 15.11 -14.78 7.89
C VAL A 81 16.56 -14.65 7.45
N GLN A 82 16.98 -13.49 6.90
CA GLN A 82 18.39 -13.27 6.55
C GLN A 82 19.32 -13.20 7.76
N THR A 83 18.88 -12.65 8.90
CA THR A 83 19.69 -12.62 10.13
C THR A 83 19.78 -14.00 10.77
N VAL A 84 18.73 -14.83 10.68
CA VAL A 84 18.75 -16.24 11.10
C VAL A 84 19.69 -17.06 10.19
N GLU A 85 19.65 -16.84 8.88
CA GLU A 85 20.53 -17.54 7.91
C GLU A 85 22.00 -17.12 8.03
N LYS A 86 22.27 -15.83 8.31
CA LYS A 86 23.62 -15.28 8.48
C LYS A 86 24.15 -15.38 9.91
N ARG A 87 23.50 -16.11 10.82
CA ARG A 87 24.05 -16.32 12.18
C ARG A 87 25.46 -16.92 12.06
N PRO A 88 26.50 -16.29 12.65
CA PRO A 88 27.84 -16.86 12.66
C PRO A 88 27.78 -18.26 13.27
N PRO A 89 28.51 -19.25 12.73
CA PRO A 89 28.42 -20.62 13.21
C PRO A 89 28.67 -20.63 14.72
N ASN A 90 27.71 -21.16 15.49
CA ASN A 90 27.78 -21.22 16.94
C ASN A 90 29.16 -21.74 17.39
N ARG A 91 29.77 -21.09 18.38
CA ARG A 91 31.11 -21.45 18.91
C ARG A 91 31.26 -22.94 19.25
N MET A 92 30.18 -23.61 19.64
CA MET A 92 30.13 -25.06 19.87
C MET A 92 30.30 -25.88 18.57
N ARG A 93 29.70 -25.43 17.46
CA ARG A 93 29.74 -26.10 16.17
C ARG A 93 31.14 -26.08 15.57
N THR A 94 31.85 -24.94 15.67
CA THR A 94 33.26 -24.84 15.24
C THR A 94 34.19 -25.70 16.10
N PHE A 95 33.93 -25.77 17.41
CA PHE A 95 34.67 -26.67 18.32
C PHE A 95 34.49 -28.14 17.94
N ILE A 96 33.25 -28.59 17.72
CA ILE A 96 32.95 -29.97 17.35
C ILE A 96 33.61 -30.33 16.01
N THR A 97 33.54 -29.44 15.00
CA THR A 97 34.22 -29.68 13.72
C THR A 97 35.73 -29.76 13.85
N GLY A 98 36.34 -28.94 14.71
CA GLY A 98 37.79 -28.98 14.97
C GLY A 98 38.22 -30.28 15.65
N VAL A 99 37.46 -30.74 16.65
CA VAL A 99 37.72 -32.01 17.35
C VAL A 99 37.60 -33.20 16.40
N LEU A 100 36.57 -33.23 15.54
CA LEU A 100 36.38 -34.31 14.56
C LEU A 100 37.55 -34.38 13.56
N ALA A 101 37.97 -33.23 13.04
CA ALA A 101 39.09 -33.14 12.11
C ALA A 101 40.41 -33.57 12.78
N GLY A 102 40.64 -33.17 14.02
CA GLY A 102 41.82 -33.59 14.80
C GLY A 102 41.86 -35.09 15.06
N LEU A 103 40.72 -35.71 15.41
CA LEU A 103 40.62 -37.15 15.59
C LEU A 103 40.91 -37.91 14.29
N LEU A 104 40.34 -37.48 13.16
CA LEU A 104 40.60 -38.11 11.86
C LEU A 104 42.08 -38.01 11.46
N ALA A 105 42.70 -36.85 11.66
CA ALA A 105 44.13 -36.67 11.40
C ALA A 105 45.00 -37.55 12.32
N GLY A 106 44.65 -37.66 13.61
CA GLY A 106 45.35 -38.52 14.56
C GLY A 106 45.24 -40.01 14.21
N VAL A 107 44.06 -40.47 13.80
CA VAL A 107 43.84 -41.85 13.34
C VAL A 107 44.63 -42.13 12.05
N LEU A 108 44.62 -41.19 11.09
CA LEU A 108 45.42 -41.35 9.86
C LEU A 108 46.93 -41.39 10.17
N LEU A 109 47.42 -40.57 11.10
CA LEU A 109 48.82 -40.57 11.53
C LEU A 109 49.22 -41.89 12.19
N THR A 110 48.38 -42.41 13.10
CA THR A 110 48.64 -43.68 13.78
C THR A 110 48.61 -44.86 12.81
N ILE A 111 47.68 -44.90 11.85
CA ILE A 111 47.67 -45.90 10.78
C ILE A 111 48.94 -45.79 9.92
N LYS A 112 49.37 -44.57 9.57
CA LYS A 112 50.57 -44.37 8.74
C LYS A 112 51.87 -44.75 9.47
N LEU A 113 51.93 -44.55 10.78
CA LEU A 113 53.05 -44.96 11.64
C LEU A 113 53.07 -46.46 11.89
N TYR A 114 51.91 -47.12 12.03
CA TYR A 114 51.82 -48.57 12.24
C TYR A 114 52.15 -49.38 10.97
N LYS A 115 51.97 -48.79 9.79
CA LYS A 115 52.21 -49.43 8.49
C LYS A 115 53.62 -49.21 7.92
N ARG A 116 54.53 -48.61 8.71
CA ARG A 116 55.94 -48.39 8.36
C ARG A 116 56.82 -49.30 9.21
#